data_AF-A0AAD5WHM0-F1
#
_entry.id   AF-A0AAD5WHM0-F1
#
_cell.length_a   1.000
_cell.length_b   1.000
_cell.length_c   1.000
_cell.angle_alpha   90.00
_cell.angle_beta   90.00
_cell.angle_gamma   90.00
#
_symmetry.space_group_name_H-M   'P 1'
#
loop_
_entity.id
_entity.type
_entity.pdbx_description
1 polymer ?
#
loop_
_entity_poly.entity_id
_entity_poly.type
_entity_poly.pdbx_seq_one_letter_code
_entity_poly.pdbx_strand_id
1 'polypeptide(L)'
;MDMDGLYPNLPLDGVFGLGWPVVATGEVIPPMQDLLPSLDEPLFTVWMDRKAASSAVANPGLITFGAVDTTNCQSDVTYVPLSSEAYWQFNIEGFSIGNFSETGPGEVSLDTSMIYIGAPGYVVDAVIDRTGAEFDIIYGFYKVHCSTMKTQPDLVFTINGVKYSVPSEEYVFDFGLGEERTVSLNSLLRRRDIRNTNSVFGPKSPDERQVQW
;
A
#
# COMPACT_ATOMS: atom_id res chain seq x y z
N MET A 1 -14.34 20.18 -0.17
CA MET A 1 -13.14 20.52 0.62
C MET A 1 -12.30 21.44 -0.24
N ASP A 2 -11.82 22.56 0.30
CA ASP A 2 -10.93 23.45 -0.43
C ASP A 2 -9.52 22.83 -0.44
N MET A 3 -9.01 22.53 -1.64
CA MET A 3 -7.73 21.83 -1.83
C MET A 3 -6.55 22.79 -1.82
N ASP A 4 -6.79 24.09 -2.05
CA ASP A 4 -5.74 25.12 -2.10
C ASP A 4 -5.06 25.31 -0.74
N GLY A 5 -5.77 25.03 0.36
CA GLY A 5 -5.21 25.07 1.71
C GLY A 5 -4.37 23.85 2.11
N LEU A 6 -4.58 22.70 1.46
CA LEU A 6 -3.93 21.41 1.78
C LEU A 6 -2.79 21.10 0.80
N TYR A 7 -2.95 21.48 -0.47
CA TYR A 7 -1.99 21.25 -1.54
C TYR A 7 -1.83 22.51 -2.42
N PRO A 8 -1.37 23.64 -1.86
CA PRO A 8 -1.36 24.96 -2.51
C PRO A 8 -0.59 25.04 -3.84
N ASN A 9 0.20 24.02 -4.16
CA ASN A 9 1.06 23.98 -5.34
C ASN A 9 0.83 22.74 -6.22
N LEU A 10 -0.25 21.97 -5.98
CA LEU A 10 -0.65 20.89 -6.89
C LEU A 10 -1.85 21.33 -7.73
N PRO A 11 -1.87 21.06 -9.04
CA PRO A 11 -3.00 21.40 -9.91
C PRO A 11 -4.15 20.40 -9.70
N LEU A 12 -4.73 20.38 -8.49
CA LEU A 12 -5.81 19.48 -8.08
C LEU A 12 -7.08 20.27 -7.80
N ASP A 13 -8.14 20.01 -8.57
CA ASP A 13 -9.44 20.68 -8.39
C ASP A 13 -10.32 20.01 -7.30
N GLY A 14 -9.99 18.79 -6.88
CA GLY A 14 -10.79 18.04 -5.92
C GLY A 14 -10.29 16.64 -5.61
N VAL A 15 -11.10 15.89 -4.84
CA VAL A 15 -10.82 14.51 -4.41
C VAL A 15 -11.97 13.62 -4.85
N PHE A 16 -11.63 12.51 -5.52
CA PHE A 16 -12.58 11.45 -5.86
C PHE A 16 -12.51 10.33 -4.81
N GLY A 17 -13.53 10.22 -3.97
CA GLY A 17 -13.55 9.29 -2.85
C GLY A 17 -13.77 7.83 -3.28
N LEU A 18 -12.80 6.96 -2.98
CA LEU A 18 -12.88 5.50 -3.18
C LEU A 18 -13.14 4.72 -1.87
N GLY A 19 -13.54 5.43 -0.82
CA GLY A 19 -13.83 4.86 0.50
C GLY A 19 -15.27 4.35 0.64
N TRP A 20 -15.58 3.85 1.83
CA TRP A 20 -16.90 3.36 2.18
C TRP A 20 -17.86 4.48 2.61
N PRO A 21 -19.19 4.28 2.51
CA PRO A 21 -20.18 5.30 2.87
C PRO A 21 -20.14 5.75 4.33
N VAL A 22 -19.70 4.89 5.24
CA VAL A 22 -19.68 5.18 6.68
C VAL A 22 -18.74 6.34 7.05
N VAL A 23 -17.74 6.63 6.20
CA VAL A 23 -16.82 7.76 6.38
C VAL A 23 -17.20 8.98 5.52
N ALA A 24 -18.31 8.92 4.80
CA ALA A 24 -18.80 10.06 4.04
C ALA A 24 -19.30 11.16 4.98
N THR A 25 -19.04 12.42 4.61
CA THR A 25 -19.53 13.59 5.37
C THR A 25 -20.74 14.18 4.66
N GLY A 26 -21.70 14.69 5.44
CA GLY A 26 -22.86 15.41 4.89
C GLY A 26 -23.95 14.53 4.27
N GLU A 27 -24.02 13.25 4.64
CA GLU A 27 -25.08 12.31 4.19
C GLU A 27 -25.23 12.20 2.66
N VAL A 28 -24.13 12.39 1.93
CA VAL A 28 -24.09 12.24 0.47
C VAL A 28 -23.76 10.81 0.07
N ILE A 29 -24.30 10.36 -1.07
CA ILE A 29 -23.91 9.09 -1.69
C ILE A 29 -22.49 9.26 -2.25
N PRO A 30 -21.49 8.46 -1.82
CA PRO A 30 -20.15 8.60 -2.35
C PRO A 30 -20.07 8.16 -3.82
N PRO A 31 -19.13 8.70 -4.60
CA PRO A 31 -19.04 8.44 -6.04
C PRO A 31 -18.98 6.96 -6.41
N MET A 32 -18.27 6.15 -5.62
CA MET A 32 -18.19 4.71 -5.85
C MET A 32 -19.54 4.02 -5.73
N GLN A 33 -20.34 4.34 -4.71
CA GLN A 33 -21.64 3.71 -4.53
C GLN A 33 -22.65 4.11 -5.60
N ASP A 34 -22.52 5.33 -6.13
CA ASP A 34 -23.31 5.77 -7.28
C ASP A 34 -22.90 5.02 -8.57
N LEU A 35 -21.61 4.70 -8.71
CA LEU A 35 -21.07 3.97 -9.86
C LEU A 35 -21.39 2.47 -9.85
N LEU A 36 -21.44 1.84 -8.67
CA LEU A 36 -21.58 0.37 -8.51
C LEU A 36 -22.67 -0.27 -9.39
N PRO A 37 -23.91 0.27 -9.51
CA PRO A 37 -24.96 -0.33 -10.33
C PRO A 37 -24.66 -0.33 -11.83
N SER A 38 -23.69 0.46 -12.28
CA SER A 38 -23.29 0.60 -13.69
C SER A 38 -22.05 -0.22 -14.05
N LEU A 39 -21.45 -0.91 -13.08
CA LEU A 39 -20.25 -1.72 -13.29
C LEU A 39 -20.61 -3.17 -13.63
N ASP A 40 -19.79 -3.79 -14.48
CA ASP A 40 -19.92 -5.22 -14.81
C ASP A 40 -19.70 -6.07 -13.55
N GLU A 41 -18.68 -5.75 -12.76
CA GLU A 41 -18.44 -6.31 -11.43
C GLU A 41 -18.41 -5.20 -10.36
N PRO A 42 -18.90 -5.45 -9.14
CA PRO A 42 -18.99 -4.42 -8.08
C PRO A 42 -17.64 -4.11 -7.40
N LEU A 43 -16.57 -3.97 -8.19
CA LEU A 43 -15.20 -3.81 -7.71
C LEU A 43 -14.41 -2.80 -8.53
N PHE A 44 -13.25 -2.40 -8.01
CA PHE A 44 -12.21 -1.73 -8.77
C PHE A 44 -10.84 -2.31 -8.47
N THR A 45 -9.93 -2.18 -9.42
CA THR A 45 -8.53 -2.63 -9.30
C THR A 45 -7.61 -1.43 -9.41
N VAL A 46 -6.63 -1.34 -8.52
CA VAL A 46 -5.54 -0.36 -8.61
C VAL A 46 -4.25 -1.09 -8.97
N TRP A 47 -3.66 -0.70 -10.08
CA TRP A 47 -2.33 -1.10 -10.53
C TRP A 47 -1.38 0.10 -10.44
N MET A 48 -0.16 -0.12 -9.97
CA MET A 48 0.88 0.92 -9.91
C MET A 48 2.14 0.46 -10.63
N ASP A 49 2.65 1.27 -11.58
CA ASP A 49 3.86 0.94 -12.33
C ASP A 49 5.12 1.16 -11.46
N ARG A 50 5.98 0.15 -11.41
CA ARG A 50 7.27 0.19 -10.72
C ARG A 50 8.28 1.13 -11.38
N LYS A 51 8.16 1.39 -12.69
CA LYS A 51 9.16 2.14 -13.48
C LYS A 51 8.97 3.66 -13.45
N ALA A 52 7.81 4.15 -12.98
CA ALA A 52 7.48 5.57 -12.95
C ALA A 52 8.45 6.41 -12.10
N ALA A 53 9.16 5.79 -11.15
CA ALA A 53 10.19 6.46 -10.34
C ALA A 53 11.51 6.72 -11.08
N SER A 54 11.73 6.11 -12.25
CA SER A 54 13.06 6.06 -12.91
C SER A 54 13.13 6.71 -14.30
N SER A 55 12.01 7.13 -14.88
CA SER A 55 11.98 7.89 -16.13
C SER A 55 10.59 8.48 -16.36
N ALA A 56 10.47 9.40 -17.31
CA ALA A 56 9.23 9.93 -17.85
C ALA A 56 8.40 8.81 -18.54
N VAL A 57 7.89 7.86 -17.75
CA VAL A 57 7.04 6.75 -18.22
C VAL A 57 5.63 7.28 -18.48
N ALA A 58 5.03 6.83 -19.58
CA ALA A 58 3.75 7.31 -20.10
C ALA A 58 2.52 6.94 -19.23
N ASN A 59 2.67 6.11 -18.20
CA ASN A 59 1.59 5.84 -17.25
C ASN A 59 2.10 5.38 -15.86
N PRO A 60 1.93 6.16 -14.78
CA PRO A 60 2.41 5.79 -13.44
C PRO A 60 1.52 4.75 -12.72
N GLY A 61 0.32 4.47 -13.23
CA GLY A 61 -0.60 3.50 -12.65
C GLY A 61 -1.96 3.50 -13.37
N LEU A 62 -2.86 2.60 -12.97
CA LEU A 62 -4.18 2.48 -13.57
C LEU A 62 -5.21 2.14 -12.49
N ILE A 63 -6.40 2.73 -12.57
CA ILE A 63 -7.57 2.28 -11.84
C ILE A 63 -8.56 1.71 -12.84
N THR A 64 -8.93 0.45 -12.67
CA THR A 64 -9.91 -0.25 -13.50
C THR A 64 -11.18 -0.42 -12.68
N PHE A 65 -12.26 0.24 -13.09
CA PHE A 65 -13.57 0.06 -12.46
C PHE A 65 -14.33 -1.05 -13.18
N GLY A 66 -15.01 -1.92 -12.42
CA GLY A 66 -15.89 -2.94 -12.97
C GLY A 66 -15.22 -4.24 -13.41
N ALA A 67 -13.91 -4.37 -13.25
CA ALA A 67 -13.20 -5.59 -13.62
C ALA A 67 -11.87 -5.76 -12.86
N VAL A 68 -11.45 -7.01 -12.73
CA VAL A 68 -10.07 -7.34 -12.37
C VAL A 68 -9.18 -7.03 -13.57
N ASP A 69 -8.16 -6.21 -13.38
CA ASP A 69 -7.21 -5.89 -14.44
C ASP A 69 -6.28 -7.09 -14.69
N THR A 70 -6.68 -8.00 -15.59
CA THR A 70 -5.89 -9.18 -15.96
C THR A 70 -4.72 -8.88 -16.89
N THR A 71 -4.59 -7.64 -17.38
CA THR A 71 -3.49 -7.21 -18.24
C THR A 71 -2.28 -6.85 -17.40
N ASN A 72 -2.51 -6.08 -16.34
CA ASN A 72 -1.45 -5.63 -15.45
C ASN A 72 -1.40 -6.43 -14.15
N CYS A 73 -2.46 -7.11 -13.73
CA CYS A 73 -2.43 -7.90 -12.49
C CYS A 73 -2.21 -9.39 -12.76
N GLN A 74 -1.74 -10.11 -11.74
CA GLN A 74 -1.71 -11.57 -11.77
C GLN A 74 -3.14 -12.13 -11.72
N SER A 75 -3.36 -13.28 -12.36
CA SER A 75 -4.67 -13.96 -12.38
C SER A 75 -5.09 -14.50 -11.02
N ASP A 76 -4.13 -14.80 -10.15
CA ASP A 76 -4.36 -15.53 -8.91
C ASP A 76 -4.54 -14.53 -7.77
N VAL A 77 -5.80 -14.13 -7.56
CA VAL A 77 -6.20 -13.18 -6.52
C VAL A 77 -6.50 -13.91 -5.22
N THR A 78 -5.90 -13.44 -4.11
CA THR A 78 -6.28 -13.87 -2.75
C THR A 78 -7.12 -12.78 -2.12
N TYR A 79 -8.37 -13.11 -1.79
CA TYR A 79 -9.26 -12.20 -1.09
C TYR A 79 -9.21 -12.40 0.42
N VAL A 80 -9.32 -11.30 1.15
CA VAL A 80 -9.35 -11.28 2.62
C VAL A 80 -10.57 -10.49 3.08
N PRO A 81 -11.36 -11.01 4.05
CA PRO A 81 -12.51 -10.29 4.59
C PRO A 81 -12.09 -9.01 5.30
N LEU A 82 -12.88 -7.96 5.13
CA LEU A 82 -12.68 -6.72 5.85
C LEU A 82 -12.95 -6.91 7.34
N SER A 83 -12.13 -6.30 8.19
CA SER A 83 -12.37 -6.20 9.64
C SER A 83 -13.14 -4.93 10.02
N SER A 84 -13.11 -3.91 9.16
CA SER A 84 -13.88 -2.68 9.32
C SER A 84 -14.24 -2.10 7.96
N GLU A 85 -15.47 -1.60 7.82
CA GLU A 85 -15.91 -0.85 6.64
C GLU A 85 -15.62 0.65 6.78
N ALA A 86 -14.93 1.12 7.82
CA ALA A 86 -14.48 2.52 7.86
C ALA A 86 -13.30 2.78 6.91
N TYR A 87 -12.53 1.72 6.61
CA TYR A 87 -11.34 1.76 5.78
C TYR A 87 -11.28 0.50 4.92
N TRP A 88 -10.32 0.42 3.99
CA TRP A 88 -9.97 -0.85 3.35
C TRP A 88 -9.11 -1.68 4.32
N GLN A 89 -9.71 -2.04 5.46
CA GLN A 89 -9.04 -2.64 6.60
C GLN A 89 -9.36 -4.13 6.73
N PHE A 90 -8.34 -4.93 7.02
CA PHE A 90 -8.45 -6.37 7.22
C PHE A 90 -7.47 -6.85 8.30
N ASN A 91 -7.61 -8.11 8.70
CA ASN A 91 -6.75 -8.72 9.72
C ASN A 91 -5.60 -9.51 9.07
N ILE A 92 -4.44 -9.47 9.71
CA ILE A 92 -3.28 -10.32 9.44
C ILE A 92 -3.05 -11.26 10.61
N GLU A 93 -2.44 -12.42 10.37
CA GLU A 93 -2.09 -13.38 11.44
C GLU A 93 -0.69 -13.15 12.02
N GLY A 94 0.13 -12.33 11.38
CA GLY A 94 1.44 -11.98 11.92
C GLY A 94 2.33 -11.18 11.00
N PHE A 95 3.43 -10.72 11.57
CA PHE A 95 4.48 -9.96 10.92
C PHE A 95 5.85 -10.50 11.35
N SER A 96 6.85 -10.48 10.46
CA SER A 96 8.22 -10.82 10.83
C SER A 96 9.25 -10.07 9.99
N ILE A 97 10.43 -9.85 10.57
CA ILE A 97 11.63 -9.33 9.91
C ILE A 97 12.87 -9.94 10.55
N GLY A 98 13.72 -10.58 9.75
CA GLY A 98 14.90 -11.30 10.27
C GLY A 98 14.50 -12.36 11.31
N ASN A 99 14.95 -12.19 12.55
CA ASN A 99 14.58 -13.08 13.67
C ASN A 99 13.47 -12.53 14.58
N PHE A 100 12.93 -11.34 14.27
CA PHE A 100 11.78 -10.78 14.96
C PHE A 100 10.50 -11.33 14.33
N SER A 101 9.53 -11.70 15.17
CA SER A 101 8.23 -12.17 14.72
C SER A 101 7.18 -11.81 15.74
N GLU A 102 6.04 -11.35 15.25
CA GLU A 102 4.82 -11.10 15.99
C GLU A 102 3.74 -12.00 15.43
N THR A 103 3.08 -12.73 16.31
CA THR A 103 2.03 -13.69 15.95
C THR A 103 0.75 -13.33 16.69
N GLY A 104 -0.35 -13.26 15.96
CA GLY A 104 -1.63 -12.84 16.50
C GLY A 104 -2.35 -11.87 15.57
N PRO A 105 -3.64 -11.58 15.84
CA PRO A 105 -4.41 -10.70 15.01
C PRO A 105 -3.82 -9.29 15.04
N GLY A 106 -3.36 -8.82 13.87
CA GLY A 106 -3.03 -7.42 13.62
C GLY A 106 -4.05 -6.81 12.67
N GLU A 107 -4.44 -5.56 12.90
CA GLU A 107 -5.26 -4.81 11.96
C GLU A 107 -4.37 -4.02 11.01
N VAL A 108 -4.67 -4.11 9.71
CA VAL A 108 -3.97 -3.35 8.67
C VAL A 108 -4.97 -2.69 7.75
N SER A 109 -4.67 -1.48 7.32
CA SER A 109 -5.45 -0.74 6.33
C SER A 109 -4.63 -0.57 5.07
N LEU A 110 -5.26 -0.82 3.92
CA LEU A 110 -4.66 -0.61 2.63
C LEU A 110 -5.00 0.80 2.12
N ASP A 111 -3.97 1.62 1.96
CA ASP A 111 -4.09 2.98 1.47
C ASP A 111 -3.05 3.24 0.39
N THR A 112 -3.49 3.28 -0.87
CA THR A 112 -2.61 3.54 -2.02
C THR A 112 -2.17 5.00 -2.12
N SER A 113 -2.76 5.91 -1.33
CA SER A 113 -2.34 7.30 -1.23
C SER A 113 -1.20 7.52 -0.23
N MET A 114 -0.97 6.54 0.64
CA MET A 114 0.13 6.55 1.60
C MET A 114 1.43 6.14 0.90
N ILE A 115 2.48 6.94 1.12
CA ILE A 115 3.81 6.62 0.60
C ILE A 115 4.58 5.65 1.53
N TYR A 116 4.25 5.63 2.84
CA TYR A 116 4.91 4.84 3.90
C TYR A 116 4.09 3.64 4.40
N ILE A 117 4.75 2.55 4.82
CA ILE A 117 4.10 1.55 5.70
C ILE A 117 4.14 2.13 7.11
N GLY A 118 2.95 2.42 7.63
CA GLY A 118 2.77 2.64 9.05
C GLY A 118 2.79 1.32 9.81
N ALA A 119 3.40 1.32 11.00
CA ALA A 119 3.35 0.20 11.93
C ALA A 119 3.37 0.71 13.38
N PRO A 120 2.92 -0.09 14.35
CA PRO A 120 3.09 0.24 15.77
C PRO A 120 4.57 0.49 16.12
N GLY A 121 4.83 1.36 17.10
CA GLY A 121 6.20 1.76 17.46
C GLY A 121 7.14 0.59 17.71
N TYR A 122 6.69 -0.46 18.42
CA TYR A 122 7.51 -1.64 18.68
C TYR A 122 7.88 -2.45 17.42
N VAL A 123 7.02 -2.45 16.39
CA VAL A 123 7.33 -3.06 15.09
C VAL A 123 8.34 -2.20 14.35
N VAL A 124 8.19 -0.87 14.40
CA VAL A 124 9.15 0.07 13.80
C VAL A 124 10.53 -0.09 14.46
N ASP A 125 10.59 -0.18 15.78
CA ASP A 125 11.83 -0.42 16.54
C ASP A 125 12.49 -1.73 16.13
N ALA A 126 11.70 -2.81 15.97
CA ALA A 126 12.22 -4.09 15.47
C ALA A 126 12.77 -4.00 14.05
N VAL A 127 12.12 -3.23 13.17
CA VAL A 127 12.62 -2.99 11.80
C VAL A 127 13.93 -2.22 11.84
N ILE A 128 14.03 -1.17 12.65
CA ILE A 128 15.24 -0.36 12.84
C ILE A 128 16.39 -1.24 13.33
N ASP A 129 16.16 -2.03 14.37
CA ASP A 129 17.15 -2.93 14.96
C ASP A 129 17.70 -3.97 13.98
N ARG A 130 16.88 -4.44 13.04
CA ARG A 130 17.27 -5.47 12.07
C ARG A 130 17.85 -4.94 10.79
N THR A 131 17.53 -3.70 10.45
CA THR A 131 18.11 -3.03 9.29
C THR A 131 19.37 -2.24 9.63
N GLY A 132 19.58 -1.91 10.91
CA GLY A 132 20.60 -0.99 11.36
C GLY A 132 20.33 0.44 10.86
N ALA A 133 19.06 0.79 10.65
CA ALA A 133 18.71 2.09 10.11
C ALA A 133 18.89 3.20 11.14
N GLU A 134 19.37 4.36 10.72
CA GLU A 134 19.63 5.51 11.58
C GLU A 134 18.69 6.66 11.26
N PHE A 135 18.13 7.33 12.25
CA PHE A 135 17.24 8.45 12.00
C PHE A 135 18.01 9.66 11.46
N ASP A 136 17.62 10.14 10.27
CA ASP A 136 18.11 11.38 9.68
C ASP A 136 17.20 12.54 10.09
N ILE A 137 17.71 13.40 10.98
CA ILE A 137 16.93 14.53 11.52
C ILE A 137 16.65 15.63 10.49
N ILE A 138 17.47 15.75 9.44
CA ILE A 138 17.32 16.80 8.43
C ILE A 138 16.12 16.49 7.54
N TYR A 139 15.98 15.22 7.17
CA TYR A 139 14.94 14.79 6.25
C TYR A 139 13.77 14.05 6.90
N GLY A 140 13.89 13.66 8.17
CA GLY A 140 12.81 13.05 8.94
C GLY A 140 12.53 11.58 8.62
N PHE A 141 13.50 10.82 8.12
CA PHE A 141 13.37 9.39 7.81
C PHE A 141 14.55 8.57 8.32
N TYR A 142 14.40 7.24 8.41
CA TYR A 142 15.44 6.31 8.87
C TYR A 142 16.30 5.79 7.73
N LYS A 143 17.62 6.00 7.70
CA LYS A 143 18.52 5.61 6.61
C LYS A 143 19.37 4.36 6.83
N VAL A 144 19.69 3.60 5.77
CA VAL A 144 20.73 2.53 5.78
C VAL A 144 21.78 2.78 4.70
N HIS A 145 22.95 2.15 4.86
CA HIS A 145 24.05 2.30 3.93
C HIS A 145 23.72 1.73 2.52
N CYS A 146 24.18 2.44 1.48
CA CYS A 146 23.98 2.10 0.06
C CYS A 146 24.32 0.64 -0.28
N SER A 147 25.40 0.11 0.31
CA SER A 147 25.86 -1.26 0.07
C SER A 147 24.88 -2.32 0.57
N THR A 148 24.02 -1.98 1.52
CA THR A 148 23.05 -2.89 2.14
C THR A 148 21.63 -2.70 1.62
N MET A 149 21.39 -1.68 0.79
CA MET A 149 20.08 -1.31 0.24
C MET A 149 19.31 -2.45 -0.44
N LYS A 150 20.01 -3.46 -0.97
CA LYS A 150 19.39 -4.61 -1.67
C LYS A 150 19.44 -5.91 -0.87
N THR A 151 19.98 -5.86 0.34
CA THR A 151 20.26 -7.03 1.17
C THR A 151 19.69 -6.90 2.58
N GLN A 152 18.83 -5.91 2.83
CA GLN A 152 18.09 -5.83 4.08
C GLN A 152 17.11 -7.01 4.20
N PRO A 153 16.76 -7.43 5.42
CA PRO A 153 15.85 -8.55 5.63
C PRO A 153 14.42 -8.22 5.21
N ASP A 154 13.79 -9.10 4.42
CA ASP A 154 12.40 -8.95 3.99
C ASP A 154 11.43 -8.67 5.16
N LEU A 155 10.48 -7.76 4.94
CA LEU A 155 9.29 -7.64 5.79
C LEU A 155 8.31 -8.75 5.39
N VAL A 156 7.81 -9.56 6.31
CA VAL A 156 6.93 -10.69 5.97
C VAL A 156 5.62 -10.60 6.73
N PHE A 157 4.52 -10.44 6.00
CA PHE A 157 3.15 -10.44 6.50
C PHE A 157 2.56 -11.84 6.32
N THR A 158 1.86 -12.34 7.32
CA THR A 158 1.04 -13.55 7.18
C THR A 158 -0.41 -13.12 7.06
N ILE A 159 -1.04 -13.42 5.92
CA ILE A 159 -2.40 -13.01 5.59
C ILE A 159 -3.15 -14.23 5.05
N ASN A 160 -4.26 -14.60 5.66
CA ASN A 160 -5.04 -15.79 5.33
C ASN A 160 -4.16 -17.07 5.27
N GLY A 161 -3.18 -17.17 6.17
CA GLY A 161 -2.22 -18.27 6.24
C GLY A 161 -1.13 -18.27 5.16
N VAL A 162 -1.11 -17.30 4.26
CA VAL A 162 -0.10 -17.13 3.21
C VAL A 162 0.94 -16.10 3.66
N LYS A 163 2.23 -16.38 3.41
CA LYS A 163 3.33 -15.46 3.73
C LYS A 163 3.68 -14.57 2.55
N TYR A 164 3.48 -13.27 2.74
CA TYR A 164 3.81 -12.21 1.81
C TYR A 164 5.04 -11.42 2.28
N SER A 165 6.14 -11.60 1.57
CA SER A 165 7.42 -10.92 1.81
C SER A 165 7.50 -9.64 1.00
N VAL A 166 8.18 -8.64 1.53
CA VAL A 166 8.45 -7.35 0.90
C VAL A 166 9.97 -7.21 0.97
N PRO A 167 10.69 -7.46 -0.13
CA PRO A 167 12.13 -7.45 -0.12
C PRO A 167 12.68 -6.02 0.00
N SER A 168 13.94 -5.93 0.42
CA SER A 168 14.67 -4.67 0.65
C SER A 168 14.46 -3.60 -0.42
N GLU A 169 14.47 -3.98 -1.70
CA GLU A 169 14.36 -3.04 -2.82
C GLU A 169 13.02 -2.30 -2.90
N GLU A 170 12.05 -2.72 -2.09
CA GLU A 170 10.66 -2.35 -2.19
C GLU A 170 10.21 -1.47 -1.01
N TYR A 171 10.94 -1.56 0.11
CA TYR A 171 10.80 -0.66 1.27
C TYR A 171 12.07 0.18 1.54
N VAL A 172 13.07 0.13 0.64
CA VAL A 172 14.25 0.99 0.67
C VAL A 172 14.37 1.73 -0.67
N PHE A 173 14.35 3.08 -0.63
CA PHE A 173 14.36 3.94 -1.80
C PHE A 173 15.59 4.85 -1.86
N ASP A 174 16.19 4.96 -3.05
CA ASP A 174 17.29 5.88 -3.31
C ASP A 174 16.75 7.27 -3.67
N PHE A 175 16.89 8.23 -2.76
CA PHE A 175 16.47 9.62 -2.97
C PHE A 175 17.48 10.46 -3.78
N GLY A 176 18.58 9.86 -4.26
CA GLY A 176 19.55 10.57 -5.09
C GLY A 176 20.34 11.66 -4.36
N LEU A 177 20.55 11.51 -3.05
CA LEU A 177 21.17 12.52 -2.17
C LEU A 177 22.72 12.53 -2.16
N GLY A 178 23.39 11.75 -3.03
CA GLY A 178 24.86 11.74 -3.17
C GLY A 178 25.52 10.39 -2.83
N GLU A 179 26.72 10.41 -2.22
CA GLU A 179 27.46 9.21 -1.75
C GLU A 179 26.84 8.56 -0.50
N GLU A 180 25.97 9.29 0.21
CA GLU A 180 25.10 8.76 1.26
C GLU A 180 23.68 8.62 0.71
N ARG A 181 23.19 7.37 0.62
CA ARG A 181 21.81 7.08 0.22
C ARG A 181 21.00 6.64 1.42
N THR A 182 19.72 6.93 1.30
CA THR A 182 18.73 6.93 2.36
C THR A 182 17.96 5.59 2.38
N VAL A 183 17.61 5.11 3.56
CA VAL A 183 16.38 4.33 3.77
C VAL A 183 15.29 5.33 4.02
N SER A 184 14.19 5.14 3.33
CA SER A 184 12.94 5.66 3.81
C SER A 184 12.13 4.40 3.93
N LEU A 185 11.57 4.16 5.12
CA LEU A 185 10.45 3.23 5.30
C LEU A 185 9.19 3.79 4.60
N ASN A 186 9.38 4.35 3.40
CA ASN A 186 8.36 4.44 2.40
C ASN A 186 8.24 3.04 1.83
N SER A 187 7.02 2.57 1.67
CA SER A 187 6.79 1.22 1.21
C SER A 187 5.38 1.23 0.67
N LEU A 188 5.34 1.51 -0.62
CA LEU A 188 4.51 0.70 -1.45
C LEU A 188 5.08 -0.72 -1.34
N LEU A 189 4.27 -1.64 -0.81
CA LEU A 189 4.57 -3.07 -0.68
C LEU A 189 4.88 -3.65 -2.05
N ARG A 190 6.09 -3.51 -2.56
CA ARG A 190 6.48 -4.04 -3.84
C ARG A 190 7.21 -5.39 -3.59
N ARG A 191 7.17 -6.35 -4.52
CA ARG A 191 7.91 -7.64 -4.42
C ARG A 191 8.54 -7.96 -5.77
N ARG A 192 9.77 -8.47 -5.79
CA ARG A 192 10.45 -8.92 -7.02
C ARG A 192 9.81 -10.16 -7.65
N ASP A 193 9.04 -10.92 -6.87
CA ASP A 193 8.36 -12.15 -7.30
C ASP A 193 6.84 -11.97 -7.56
N ILE A 194 6.29 -10.78 -7.31
CA ILE A 194 4.94 -10.41 -7.74
C ILE A 194 5.12 -9.34 -8.81
N ARG A 195 4.64 -9.62 -10.02
CA ARG A 195 4.96 -8.76 -11.16
C ARG A 195 4.36 -7.36 -11.05
N ASN A 196 3.42 -7.07 -10.16
CA ASN A 196 2.79 -5.75 -9.98
C ASN A 196 2.12 -5.63 -8.58
N THR A 197 2.16 -4.46 -7.94
CA THR A 197 1.36 -4.18 -6.73
C THR A 197 -0.07 -3.92 -7.17
N ASN A 198 -0.96 -4.85 -6.85
CA ASN A 198 -2.34 -4.84 -7.31
C ASN A 198 -3.24 -4.92 -6.10
N SER A 199 -4.23 -4.05 -6.04
CA SER A 199 -5.26 -4.13 -5.01
C SER A 199 -6.61 -4.13 -5.70
N VAL A 200 -7.32 -5.24 -5.56
CA VAL A 200 -8.72 -5.37 -5.94
C VAL A 200 -9.56 -5.07 -4.72
N PHE A 201 -10.53 -4.19 -4.90
CA PHE A 201 -11.41 -3.69 -3.87
C PHE A 201 -12.84 -3.98 -4.28
N GLY A 202 -13.51 -4.84 -3.53
CA GLY A 202 -14.89 -5.20 -3.83
C GLY A 202 -15.24 -6.60 -3.33
N PRO A 203 -16.51 -6.97 -3.43
CA PRO A 203 -16.99 -8.23 -2.91
C PRO A 203 -16.68 -9.39 -3.88
N LYS A 204 -16.42 -10.58 -3.33
CA LYS A 204 -16.30 -11.83 -4.11
C LYS A 204 -17.67 -12.45 -4.43
N SER A 205 -18.65 -12.16 -3.58
CA SER A 205 -20.05 -12.55 -3.73
C SER A 205 -20.94 -11.45 -3.13
N PRO A 206 -22.22 -11.33 -3.48
CA PRO A 206 -23.09 -10.23 -3.04
C PRO A 206 -23.09 -9.96 -1.53
N ASP A 207 -22.75 -10.97 -0.72
CA ASP A 207 -22.80 -10.93 0.75
C ASP A 207 -21.41 -10.83 1.42
N GLU A 208 -20.29 -10.81 0.68
CA GLU A 208 -18.93 -10.87 1.26
C GLU A 208 -18.02 -9.77 0.72
N ARG A 209 -17.71 -8.76 1.55
CA ARG A 209 -16.83 -7.63 1.22
C ARG A 209 -15.38 -7.95 1.54
N GLN A 210 -14.50 -7.77 0.56
CA GLN A 210 -13.10 -8.19 0.65
C GLN A 210 -12.15 -7.16 0.03
N VAL A 211 -10.88 -7.26 0.40
CA VAL A 211 -9.77 -6.54 -0.23
C VAL A 211 -8.65 -7.53 -0.55
N GLN A 212 -7.95 -7.29 -1.65
CA GLN A 212 -6.84 -8.12 -2.12
C GLN A 212 -5.48 -7.57 -1.69
N TRP A 213 -4.54 -8.51 -1.51
CA TRP A 213 -3.10 -8.32 -1.43
C TRP A 213 -2.35 -9.06 -2.55
#